data_AF-A0A2K2D2L9-F1
#
_entry.id   AF-A0A2K2D2L9-F1
#
_cell.length_a   1.000
_cell.length_b   1.000
_cell.length_c   1.000
_cell.angle_alpha   90.00
_cell.angle_beta   90.00
_cell.angle_gamma   90.00
#
_symmetry.space_group_name_H-M   'P 1'
#
loop_
_entity.id
_entity.type
_entity.pdbx_description
1 polymer ?
#
loop_
_entity_poly.entity_id
_entity_poly.type
_entity_poly.pdbx_seq_one_letter_code
_entity_poly.pdbx_strand_id
1 'polypeptide(L)'
;MAAAAATDDYDAATALAEFHATRGGVLGLIDSGAIAAAAAIPPLFLAPNSRLCSPPIAPSTFVIPTVDLSLPRPSLVAAVRAAAQSCGFFYVTNHGILESVVSSAVSAVRAFHELPLAVRSSFYSPTPVDGVLYYTMPNDPPRRAADPEALPVLPWRDTLIVSVSPGAGAGGGIERLPSECRDALKEYRDAVSELGKETLSGLLSEAMGVGAGRMESAVAPETALMACHYYLPCPEPARVVGSLNHTDAWLFAVLAQDEVGGLMARVAAVVPTGAGAGDEEDQGEQQWVEVPKVAGALLVNVGDVLKVLSNDGFRSVLHEVRIKSREEARASVAVFFNPGDSAAVVGPLPELVKAGETARYRSFTVAEFMAARKELGHGGAWVERFRACEQEKQPLI
;
A
#
# COMPACT_ATOMS: atom_id res chain seq x y z
N MET A 1 -19.88 -29.66 -13.85
CA MET A 1 -18.53 -30.25 -13.79
C MET A 1 -17.97 -30.32 -15.21
N ALA A 2 -17.28 -29.28 -15.65
CA ALA A 2 -16.35 -29.40 -16.77
C ALA A 2 -14.99 -29.73 -16.15
N ALA A 3 -14.46 -30.90 -16.49
CA ALA A 3 -13.17 -31.35 -16.00
C ALA A 3 -12.08 -30.36 -16.43
N ALA A 4 -11.27 -29.94 -15.47
CA ALA A 4 -9.99 -29.29 -15.76
C ALA A 4 -9.18 -30.27 -16.61
N ALA A 5 -8.94 -29.92 -17.87
CA ALA A 5 -7.87 -30.54 -18.62
C ALA A 5 -6.59 -30.19 -17.86
N ALA A 6 -5.98 -31.19 -17.23
CA ALA A 6 -4.62 -31.08 -16.75
C ALA A 6 -3.75 -30.74 -17.96
N THR A 7 -3.20 -29.52 -17.98
CA THR A 7 -2.12 -29.17 -18.89
C THR A 7 -0.86 -29.79 -18.31
N ASP A 8 -0.56 -31.02 -18.73
CA ASP A 8 0.79 -31.56 -18.60
C ASP A 8 1.73 -30.58 -19.33
N ASP A 9 2.78 -30.12 -18.63
CA ASP A 9 3.96 -29.37 -19.14
C ASP A 9 3.94 -27.82 -19.16
N TYR A 10 3.24 -27.13 -18.24
CA TYR A 10 3.49 -25.69 -18.02
C TYR A 10 4.64 -25.47 -17.02
N ASP A 11 5.85 -25.21 -17.53
CA ASP A 11 6.98 -24.79 -16.70
C ASP A 11 6.86 -23.31 -16.33
N ALA A 12 6.24 -23.09 -15.18
CA ALA A 12 5.99 -21.76 -14.67
C ALA A 12 7.29 -20.99 -14.33
N ALA A 13 8.38 -21.69 -14.00
CA ALA A 13 9.64 -21.06 -13.60
C ALA A 13 10.37 -20.54 -14.83
N THR A 14 10.41 -21.34 -15.90
CA THR A 14 10.90 -20.91 -17.21
C THR A 14 10.05 -19.76 -17.75
N ALA A 15 8.72 -19.85 -17.70
CA ALA A 15 7.84 -18.77 -18.16
C ALA A 15 8.08 -17.46 -17.39
N LEU A 16 8.30 -17.52 -16.07
CA LEU A 16 8.62 -16.35 -15.25
C LEU A 16 9.98 -15.73 -15.64
N ALA A 17 10.99 -16.58 -15.85
CA ALA A 17 12.31 -16.15 -16.28
C ALA A 17 12.26 -15.47 -17.67
N GLU A 18 11.54 -16.06 -18.62
CA GLU A 18 11.32 -15.50 -19.96
C GLU A 18 10.59 -14.16 -19.90
N PHE A 19 9.50 -14.08 -19.12
CA PHE A 19 8.75 -12.84 -18.92
C PHE A 19 9.66 -11.71 -18.41
N HIS A 20 10.46 -11.97 -17.37
CA HIS A 20 11.38 -10.96 -16.84
C HIS A 20 12.58 -10.67 -17.76
N ALA A 21 13.03 -11.64 -18.56
CA ALA A 21 14.07 -11.44 -19.55
C ALA A 21 13.66 -10.44 -20.64
N THR A 22 12.36 -10.29 -20.92
CA THR A 22 11.86 -9.25 -21.85
C THR A 22 12.10 -7.83 -21.34
N ARG A 23 12.19 -7.64 -20.00
CA ARG A 23 12.29 -6.34 -19.33
C ARG A 23 11.15 -5.37 -19.71
N GLY A 24 10.05 -5.90 -20.24
CA GLY A 24 8.94 -5.12 -20.77
C GLY A 24 7.76 -4.94 -19.81
N GLY A 25 7.68 -5.77 -18.77
CA GLY A 25 6.54 -5.81 -17.87
C GLY A 25 5.24 -6.26 -18.55
N VAL A 26 4.12 -6.05 -17.88
CA VAL A 26 2.77 -6.36 -18.40
C VAL A 26 2.47 -5.53 -19.65
N LEU A 27 2.92 -4.27 -19.70
CA LEU A 27 2.73 -3.44 -20.88
C LEU A 27 3.51 -3.98 -22.08
N GLY A 28 4.76 -4.44 -21.91
CA GLY A 28 5.51 -5.09 -22.98
C GLY A 28 4.85 -6.38 -23.48
N LEU A 29 4.22 -7.15 -22.59
CA LEU A 29 3.43 -8.32 -22.94
C LEU A 29 2.22 -7.95 -23.82
N ILE A 30 1.52 -6.87 -23.50
CA ILE A 30 0.41 -6.36 -24.32
C ILE A 30 0.91 -5.83 -25.67
N ASP A 31 1.95 -4.98 -25.66
CA ASP A 31 2.52 -4.34 -26.86
C ASP A 31 3.06 -5.36 -27.87
N SER A 32 3.55 -6.51 -27.39
CA SER A 32 4.04 -7.61 -28.25
C SER A 32 2.94 -8.28 -29.08
N GLY A 33 1.67 -8.04 -28.74
CA GLY A 33 0.52 -8.73 -29.33
C GLY A 33 0.30 -10.15 -28.81
N ALA A 34 1.10 -10.63 -27.84
CA ALA A 34 1.01 -12.00 -27.32
C ALA A 34 -0.39 -12.33 -26.75
N ILE A 35 -1.00 -11.40 -26.01
CA ILE A 35 -2.35 -11.57 -25.47
C ILE A 35 -3.40 -11.65 -26.58
N ALA A 36 -3.28 -10.77 -27.58
CA ALA A 36 -4.21 -10.74 -28.71
C ALA A 36 -4.10 -12.01 -29.57
N ALA A 37 -2.87 -12.50 -29.80
CA ALA A 37 -2.60 -13.69 -30.58
C ALA A 37 -3.04 -14.98 -29.87
N ALA A 38 -2.78 -15.08 -28.56
CA ALA A 38 -3.16 -16.25 -27.76
C ALA A 38 -4.64 -16.25 -27.34
N ALA A 39 -5.31 -15.09 -27.41
CA ALA A 39 -6.65 -14.86 -26.87
C ALA A 39 -6.81 -15.35 -25.41
N ALA A 40 -5.72 -15.29 -24.63
CA ALA A 40 -5.65 -15.83 -23.29
C ALA A 40 -4.63 -15.09 -22.43
N ILE A 41 -4.92 -14.99 -21.14
CA ILE A 41 -4.00 -14.49 -20.11
C ILE A 41 -2.99 -15.59 -19.73
N PRO A 42 -1.67 -15.30 -19.69
CA PRO A 42 -0.68 -16.29 -19.29
C PRO A 42 -0.91 -16.79 -17.85
N PRO A 43 -0.67 -18.08 -17.56
CA PRO A 43 -0.93 -18.63 -16.24
C PRO A 43 -0.19 -17.93 -15.08
N LEU A 44 0.93 -17.25 -15.34
CA LEU A 44 1.65 -16.44 -14.32
C LEU A 44 0.77 -15.36 -13.66
N PHE A 45 -0.25 -14.85 -14.37
CA PHE A 45 -1.11 -13.76 -13.91
C PHE A 45 -2.48 -14.24 -13.44
N LEU A 46 -2.81 -15.51 -13.71
CA LEU A 46 -4.09 -16.07 -13.32
C LEU A 46 -4.07 -16.30 -11.82
N ALA A 47 -4.98 -15.65 -11.10
CA ALA A 47 -5.21 -15.94 -9.69
C ALA A 47 -5.97 -17.28 -9.59
N PRO A 48 -5.36 -18.38 -9.09
CA PRO A 48 -6.02 -19.68 -9.03
C PRO A 48 -7.20 -19.66 -8.06
N ASN A 49 -8.41 -19.63 -8.60
CA ASN A 49 -9.70 -19.72 -7.92
C ASN A 49 -10.04 -18.56 -6.96
N SER A 50 -11.34 -18.39 -6.71
CA SER A 50 -12.04 -17.28 -6.02
C SER A 50 -11.61 -16.94 -4.58
N ARG A 51 -10.48 -17.46 -4.09
CA ARG A 51 -9.96 -17.19 -2.73
C ARG A 51 -8.95 -16.04 -2.68
N LEU A 52 -8.36 -15.67 -3.82
CA LEU A 52 -7.37 -14.58 -3.90
C LEU A 52 -8.00 -13.22 -4.20
N CYS A 53 -9.23 -13.22 -4.74
CA CYS A 53 -10.04 -12.03 -4.96
C CYS A 53 -11.21 -12.05 -3.98
N SER A 54 -11.50 -10.90 -3.40
CA SER A 54 -12.64 -10.77 -2.50
C SER A 54 -13.97 -10.97 -3.26
N PRO A 55 -15.07 -11.37 -2.60
CA PRO A 55 -16.34 -11.68 -3.26
C PRO A 55 -16.87 -10.53 -4.17
N PRO A 56 -17.85 -10.83 -5.05
CA PRO A 56 -18.52 -9.81 -5.85
C PRO A 56 -18.96 -8.64 -4.97
N ILE A 57 -18.76 -7.42 -5.44
CA ILE A 57 -19.07 -6.20 -4.67
C ILE A 57 -20.58 -6.17 -4.43
N ALA A 58 -21.00 -6.38 -3.18
CA ALA A 58 -22.35 -6.04 -2.77
C ALA A 58 -22.48 -4.51 -2.77
N PRO A 59 -23.64 -3.94 -3.14
CA PRO A 59 -23.85 -2.50 -3.01
C PRO A 59 -23.62 -2.10 -1.54
N SER A 60 -22.58 -1.32 -1.30
CA SER A 60 -22.28 -0.80 0.02
C SER A 60 -22.71 0.65 0.09
N THR A 61 -23.37 1.03 1.19
CA THR A 61 -23.63 2.44 1.54
C THR A 61 -22.49 3.05 2.35
N PHE A 62 -21.43 2.30 2.60
CA PHE A 62 -20.29 2.78 3.36
C PHE A 62 -19.51 3.81 2.54
N VAL A 63 -19.23 4.95 3.15
CA VAL A 63 -18.46 6.03 2.54
C VAL A 63 -17.17 6.18 3.31
N ILE A 64 -16.04 6.16 2.60
CA ILE A 64 -14.73 6.43 3.20
C ILE A 64 -14.75 7.85 3.82
N PRO A 65 -14.39 8.00 5.10
CA PRO A 65 -14.42 9.30 5.76
C PRO A 65 -13.60 10.36 5.02
N THR A 66 -14.07 11.61 5.04
CA THR A 66 -13.34 12.75 4.50
C THR A 66 -13.07 13.76 5.61
N VAL A 67 -11.83 14.23 5.68
CA VAL A 67 -11.35 15.19 6.68
C VAL A 67 -10.93 16.47 5.96
N ASP A 68 -11.51 17.59 6.37
CA ASP A 68 -11.14 18.91 5.88
C ASP A 68 -10.02 19.50 6.76
N LEU A 69 -8.83 19.68 6.19
CA LEU A 69 -7.66 20.18 6.93
C LEU A 69 -7.75 21.68 7.30
N SER A 70 -8.75 22.40 6.78
CA SER A 70 -9.03 23.80 7.16
C SER A 70 -9.84 23.94 8.46
N LEU A 71 -10.34 22.83 9.01
CA LEU A 71 -11.12 22.83 10.24
C LEU A 71 -10.30 23.31 11.46
N PRO A 72 -10.94 23.89 12.49
CA PRO A 72 -10.28 24.20 13.76
C PRO A 72 -9.63 22.94 14.37
N ARG A 73 -8.44 23.11 14.96
CA ARG A 73 -7.60 21.99 15.44
C ARG A 73 -8.36 20.93 16.26
N PRO A 74 -9.24 21.27 17.24
CA PRO A 74 -9.95 20.25 18.01
C PRO A 74 -10.89 19.38 17.17
N SER A 75 -11.63 19.99 16.24
CA SER A 75 -12.54 19.29 15.33
C SER A 75 -11.77 18.44 14.32
N LEU A 76 -10.66 18.98 13.81
CA LEU A 76 -9.77 18.27 12.90
C LEU A 76 -9.18 17.02 13.55
N VAL A 77 -8.62 17.14 14.76
CA VAL A 77 -8.07 15.99 15.51
C VAL A 77 -9.15 14.95 15.81
N ALA A 78 -10.36 15.37 16.18
CA ALA A 78 -11.48 14.46 16.42
C ALA A 78 -11.90 13.70 15.14
N ALA A 79 -11.91 14.37 13.99
CA ALA A 79 -12.24 13.76 12.70
C ALA A 79 -11.17 12.74 12.26
N VAL A 80 -9.88 13.10 12.36
CA VAL A 80 -8.76 12.19 12.08
C VAL A 80 -8.82 10.97 13.00
N ARG A 81 -9.05 11.17 14.30
CA ARG A 81 -9.22 10.09 15.28
C ARG A 81 -10.35 9.15 14.86
N ALA A 82 -11.55 9.68 14.63
CA ALA A 82 -12.71 8.87 14.26
C ALA A 82 -12.45 8.06 12.98
N ALA A 83 -11.83 8.68 11.97
CA ALA A 83 -11.54 8.03 10.70
C ALA A 83 -10.46 6.93 10.82
N ALA A 84 -9.35 7.21 11.51
CA ALA A 84 -8.28 6.24 11.73
C ALA A 84 -8.70 5.06 12.62
N GLN A 85 -9.61 5.29 13.58
CA GLN A 85 -10.13 4.26 14.49
C GLN A 85 -11.23 3.39 13.85
N SER A 86 -12.07 3.95 12.96
CA SER A 86 -13.21 3.23 12.38
C SER A 86 -12.91 2.61 11.02
N CYS A 87 -12.15 3.30 10.18
CA CYS A 87 -11.95 2.94 8.78
C CYS A 87 -10.49 2.64 8.45
N GLY A 88 -9.52 3.32 9.09
CA GLY A 88 -8.10 3.21 8.74
C GLY A 88 -7.71 3.84 7.40
N PHE A 89 -8.70 4.19 6.57
CA PHE A 89 -8.61 4.95 5.33
C PHE A 89 -9.44 6.23 5.48
N PHE A 90 -8.94 7.34 4.96
CA PHE A 90 -9.71 8.59 4.88
C PHE A 90 -9.16 9.53 3.83
N TYR A 91 -10.02 10.32 3.21
CA TYR A 91 -9.61 11.42 2.37
C TYR A 91 -9.23 12.62 3.20
N VAL A 92 -8.25 13.38 2.75
CA VAL A 92 -7.97 14.74 3.22
C VAL A 92 -8.27 15.73 2.10
N THR A 93 -8.92 16.83 2.44
CA THR A 93 -9.22 17.96 1.54
C THR A 93 -8.64 19.24 2.10
N ASN A 94 -8.55 20.29 1.28
CA ASN A 94 -7.92 21.57 1.66
C ASN A 94 -6.48 21.37 2.20
N HIS A 95 -5.75 20.43 1.61
CA HIS A 95 -4.40 20.02 2.03
C HIS A 95 -3.27 20.94 1.52
N GLY A 96 -3.59 22.05 0.85
CA GLY A 96 -2.62 23.04 0.40
C GLY A 96 -1.85 22.69 -0.89
N ILE A 97 -1.74 21.41 -1.24
CA ILE A 97 -1.15 20.98 -2.52
C ILE A 97 -2.08 21.35 -3.69
N LEU A 98 -1.53 21.99 -4.73
CA LEU A 98 -2.28 22.37 -5.92
C LEU A 98 -2.77 21.13 -6.70
N GLU A 99 -4.01 21.18 -7.20
CA GLU A 99 -4.59 20.11 -8.02
C GLU A 99 -3.76 19.83 -9.28
N SER A 100 -3.10 20.84 -9.84
CA SER A 100 -2.18 20.68 -10.98
C SER A 100 -0.98 19.80 -10.64
N VAL A 101 -0.45 19.89 -9.41
CA VAL A 101 0.68 19.06 -8.96
C VAL A 101 0.24 17.61 -8.84
N VAL A 102 -0.94 17.37 -8.25
CA VAL A 102 -1.51 16.02 -8.09
C VAL A 102 -1.82 15.39 -9.45
N SER A 103 -2.53 16.11 -10.33
CA SER A 103 -2.89 15.62 -11.66
C SER A 103 -1.69 15.44 -12.60
N SER A 104 -0.69 16.32 -12.54
CA SER A 104 0.57 16.15 -13.27
C SER A 104 1.36 14.93 -12.79
N ALA A 105 1.36 14.62 -11.49
CA ALA A 105 2.03 13.42 -10.97
C ALA A 105 1.39 12.13 -11.48
N VAL A 106 0.05 12.04 -11.43
CA VAL A 106 -0.68 10.87 -11.98
C VAL A 106 -0.43 10.74 -13.50
N SER A 107 -0.39 11.85 -14.22
CA SER A 107 -0.06 11.87 -15.66
C SER A 107 1.39 11.46 -15.91
N ALA A 108 2.33 11.87 -15.06
CA ALA A 108 3.74 11.52 -15.15
C ALA A 108 4.00 10.03 -14.88
N VAL A 109 3.22 9.40 -13.98
CA VAL A 109 3.24 7.93 -13.81
C VAL A 109 2.90 7.26 -15.14
N ARG A 110 1.82 7.68 -15.81
CA ARG A 110 1.43 7.15 -17.11
C ARG A 110 2.53 7.39 -18.16
N ALA A 111 3.02 8.62 -18.25
CA ALA A 111 4.06 9.02 -19.20
C ALA A 111 5.30 8.14 -19.09
N PHE A 112 5.78 7.84 -17.87
CA PHE A 112 6.91 6.93 -17.67
C PHE A 112 6.65 5.53 -18.22
N HIS A 113 5.49 4.94 -17.88
CA HIS A 113 5.17 3.57 -18.27
C HIS A 113 4.96 3.45 -19.78
N GLU A 114 4.41 4.49 -20.42
CA GLU A 114 4.16 4.55 -21.85
C GLU A 114 5.39 4.97 -22.69
N LEU A 115 6.55 5.22 -22.06
CA LEU A 115 7.80 5.43 -22.79
C LEU A 115 8.14 4.23 -23.69
N PRO A 116 8.89 4.45 -24.79
CA PRO A 116 9.36 3.35 -25.62
C PRO A 116 10.06 2.28 -24.80
N LEU A 117 9.83 1.00 -25.14
CA LEU A 117 10.43 -0.15 -24.43
C LEU A 117 11.94 0.00 -24.25
N ALA A 118 12.64 0.50 -25.28
CA ALA A 118 14.09 0.75 -25.25
C ALA A 118 14.54 1.69 -24.12
N VAL A 119 13.67 2.60 -23.68
CA VAL A 119 13.94 3.54 -22.57
C VAL A 119 13.52 2.91 -21.24
N ARG A 120 12.26 2.48 -21.09
CA ARG A 120 11.77 1.95 -19.80
C ARG A 120 12.47 0.65 -19.38
N SER A 121 12.90 -0.19 -20.32
CA SER A 121 13.60 -1.45 -20.01
C SER A 121 14.93 -1.24 -19.30
N SER A 122 15.61 -0.10 -19.47
CA SER A 122 16.87 0.19 -18.76
C SER A 122 16.68 0.34 -17.25
N PHE A 123 15.47 0.70 -16.81
CA PHE A 123 15.09 0.77 -15.40
C PHE A 123 14.57 -0.58 -14.86
N TYR A 124 14.25 -1.53 -15.76
CA TYR A 124 13.68 -2.81 -15.34
C TYR A 124 14.71 -3.63 -14.56
N SER A 125 14.43 -3.88 -13.28
CA SER A 125 15.33 -4.60 -12.38
C SER A 125 14.57 -5.18 -11.18
N PRO A 126 14.85 -6.43 -10.76
CA PRO A 126 14.27 -7.01 -9.55
C PRO A 126 14.85 -6.40 -8.26
N THR A 127 15.95 -5.66 -8.35
CA THR A 127 16.59 -4.96 -7.23
C THR A 127 16.76 -3.47 -7.51
N PRO A 128 16.71 -2.59 -6.50
CA PRO A 128 16.92 -1.16 -6.70
C PRO A 128 18.30 -0.85 -7.26
N VAL A 129 18.37 0.04 -8.25
CA VAL A 129 19.60 0.57 -8.84
C VAL A 129 19.63 2.09 -8.66
N ASP A 130 20.56 2.57 -7.83
CA ASP A 130 20.67 3.98 -7.40
C ASP A 130 19.32 4.60 -6.97
N GLY A 131 18.56 3.86 -6.17
CA GLY A 131 17.29 4.33 -5.62
C GLY A 131 16.08 4.26 -6.57
N VAL A 132 16.21 3.63 -7.75
CA VAL A 132 15.08 3.39 -8.66
C VAL A 132 14.91 1.88 -8.89
N LEU A 133 13.65 1.43 -8.92
CA LEU A 133 13.28 0.06 -9.31
C LEU A 133 12.07 0.12 -10.22
N TYR A 134 12.14 -0.46 -11.42
CA TYR A 134 10.97 -0.70 -12.27
C TYR A 134 10.79 -2.21 -12.44
N TYR A 135 9.64 -2.77 -12.07
CA TYR A 135 9.46 -4.21 -12.06
C TYR A 135 7.99 -4.59 -11.95
N THR A 136 7.59 -5.69 -12.61
CA THR A 136 6.35 -6.40 -12.30
C THR A 136 6.60 -7.22 -11.02
N MET A 137 6.46 -6.56 -9.87
CA MET A 137 6.78 -7.18 -8.58
C MET A 137 5.81 -8.33 -8.29
N PRO A 138 6.29 -9.58 -8.13
CA PRO A 138 5.43 -10.69 -7.75
C PRO A 138 4.70 -10.38 -6.45
N ASN A 139 3.44 -10.79 -6.36
CA ASN A 139 2.81 -10.85 -5.04
C ASN A 139 3.35 -12.12 -4.38
N ASP A 140 4.30 -11.99 -3.46
CA ASP A 140 4.78 -13.14 -2.67
C ASP A 140 3.66 -13.60 -1.74
N PRO A 141 2.98 -14.73 -1.99
CA PRO A 141 1.93 -15.19 -1.09
C PRO A 141 2.53 -15.54 0.28
N PRO A 142 1.73 -15.50 1.36
CA PRO A 142 2.25 -15.85 2.66
C PRO A 142 2.83 -17.26 2.68
N ARG A 143 4.11 -17.44 3.06
CA ARG A 143 4.78 -18.76 3.01
C ARG A 143 4.06 -19.86 3.78
N ARG A 144 3.29 -19.52 4.81
CA ARG A 144 2.49 -20.47 5.60
C ARG A 144 1.21 -20.93 4.89
N ALA A 145 0.71 -20.17 3.92
CA ALA A 145 -0.49 -20.47 3.13
C ALA A 145 -0.15 -20.99 1.72
N ALA A 146 1.11 -20.89 1.29
CA ALA A 146 1.58 -21.32 -0.01
C ALA A 146 2.08 -22.76 0.03
N ASP A 147 1.73 -23.52 -1.01
CA ASP A 147 2.49 -24.70 -1.42
C ASP A 147 3.94 -24.24 -1.71
N PRO A 148 4.97 -24.81 -1.07
CA PRO A 148 6.38 -24.42 -1.29
C PRO A 148 6.81 -24.46 -2.76
N GLU A 149 6.12 -25.25 -3.59
CA GLU A 149 6.36 -25.41 -5.02
C GLU A 149 5.50 -24.49 -5.91
N ALA A 150 4.51 -23.77 -5.34
CA ALA A 150 3.68 -22.85 -6.10
C ALA A 150 4.41 -21.53 -6.36
N LEU A 151 4.55 -21.16 -7.63
CA LEU A 151 5.12 -19.87 -8.01
C LEU A 151 4.20 -18.70 -7.62
N PRO A 152 4.78 -17.52 -7.34
CA PRO A 152 4.01 -16.34 -6.99
C PRO A 152 3.15 -15.89 -8.17
N VAL A 153 1.93 -15.43 -7.88
CA VAL A 153 1.05 -14.82 -8.87
C VAL A 153 1.55 -13.42 -9.18
N LEU A 154 1.90 -13.17 -10.44
CA LEU A 154 2.26 -11.83 -10.89
C LEU A 154 1.01 -10.94 -10.91
N PRO A 155 1.10 -9.70 -10.40
CA PRO A 155 0.00 -8.77 -10.58
C PRO A 155 -0.09 -8.32 -12.03
N TRP A 156 -1.30 -7.98 -12.47
CA TRP A 156 -1.55 -7.31 -13.75
C TRP A 156 -1.27 -5.80 -13.64
N ARG A 157 -0.05 -5.47 -13.21
CA ARG A 157 0.46 -4.10 -13.10
C ARG A 157 1.96 -4.07 -13.28
N ASP A 158 2.46 -2.94 -13.74
CA ASP A 158 3.86 -2.57 -13.64
C ASP A 158 4.05 -1.52 -12.54
N THR A 159 5.23 -1.47 -11.92
CA THR A 159 5.50 -0.57 -10.80
C THR A 159 6.88 0.06 -10.94
N LEU A 160 6.91 1.39 -10.87
CA LEU A 160 8.12 2.18 -10.65
C LEU A 160 8.18 2.59 -9.16
N ILE A 161 9.26 2.26 -8.48
CA ILE A 161 9.57 2.70 -7.12
C ILE A 161 10.74 3.67 -7.18
N VAL A 162 10.57 4.79 -6.49
CA VAL A 162 11.61 5.81 -6.27
C VAL A 162 11.87 5.90 -4.77
N SER A 163 13.07 5.53 -4.34
CA SER A 163 13.50 5.70 -2.95
C SER A 163 13.77 7.17 -2.64
N VAL A 164 13.39 7.59 -1.43
CA VAL A 164 13.52 8.96 -0.94
C VAL A 164 14.59 9.06 0.17
N SER A 165 15.29 7.95 0.49
CA SER A 165 16.20 7.89 1.64
C SER A 165 17.39 8.86 1.54
N PRO A 166 17.69 9.62 2.62
CA PRO A 166 18.81 10.55 2.70
C PRO A 166 20.13 9.76 2.75
N GLY A 167 20.73 9.53 1.59
CA GLY A 167 21.92 8.70 1.43
C GLY A 167 22.16 8.31 -0.03
N ALA A 168 21.12 8.36 -0.86
CA ALA A 168 21.29 8.45 -2.30
C ALA A 168 21.89 9.84 -2.61
N GLY A 169 23.08 9.88 -3.20
CA GLY A 169 23.85 11.12 -3.45
C GLY A 169 23.06 12.22 -4.16
N ALA A 170 23.64 13.43 -4.23
CA ALA A 170 23.01 14.68 -4.70
C ALA A 170 21.94 14.47 -5.79
N GLY A 171 20.67 14.41 -5.38
CA GLY A 171 19.51 14.18 -6.25
C GLY A 171 18.60 13.00 -5.88
N GLY A 172 19.16 11.91 -5.37
CA GLY A 172 18.42 10.66 -5.14
C GLY A 172 17.95 9.97 -6.43
N GLY A 173 17.18 8.88 -6.30
CA GLY A 173 16.71 8.10 -7.46
C GLY A 173 15.85 8.90 -8.44
N ILE A 174 15.20 9.96 -7.98
CA ILE A 174 14.31 10.77 -8.81
C ILE A 174 15.04 11.47 -9.96
N GLU A 175 16.30 11.91 -9.76
CA GLU A 175 17.04 12.63 -10.80
C GLU A 175 17.41 11.73 -12.00
N ARG A 176 17.38 10.41 -11.81
CA ARG A 176 17.61 9.44 -12.88
C ARG A 176 16.40 9.25 -13.78
N LEU A 177 15.22 9.68 -13.35
CA LEU A 177 14.02 9.50 -14.15
C LEU A 177 14.09 10.33 -15.45
N PRO A 178 13.47 9.84 -16.54
CA PRO A 178 13.32 10.60 -17.77
C PRO A 178 12.62 11.94 -17.53
N SER A 179 12.97 12.95 -18.32
CA SER A 179 12.42 14.32 -18.20
C SER A 179 10.90 14.38 -18.32
N GLU A 180 10.30 13.42 -19.02
CA GLU A 180 8.88 13.26 -19.27
C GLU A 180 8.08 13.06 -17.98
N CYS A 181 8.71 12.55 -16.92
CA CYS A 181 8.04 12.31 -15.63
C CYS A 181 8.77 12.91 -14.42
N ARG A 182 10.09 13.14 -14.50
CA ARG A 182 10.93 13.50 -13.36
C ARG A 182 10.42 14.70 -12.58
N ASP A 183 10.20 15.82 -13.25
CA ASP A 183 9.98 17.10 -12.56
C ASP A 183 8.61 17.10 -11.86
N ALA A 184 7.57 16.58 -12.51
CA ALA A 184 6.24 16.43 -11.92
C ALA A 184 6.22 15.45 -10.75
N LEU A 185 6.92 14.31 -10.87
CA LEU A 185 7.03 13.35 -9.77
C LEU A 185 7.84 13.91 -8.59
N LYS A 186 8.85 14.73 -8.87
CA LYS A 186 9.66 15.41 -7.85
C LYS A 186 8.86 16.43 -7.09
N GLU A 187 8.14 17.31 -7.79
CA GLU A 187 7.29 18.32 -7.18
C GLU A 187 6.21 17.69 -6.30
N TYR A 188 5.54 16.64 -6.79
CA TYR A 188 4.53 15.93 -6.00
C TYR A 188 5.11 15.22 -4.79
N ARG A 189 6.24 14.51 -4.94
CA ARG A 189 6.93 13.89 -3.82
C ARG A 189 7.23 14.91 -2.74
N ASP A 190 7.86 16.03 -3.10
CA ASP A 190 8.29 17.05 -2.15
C ASP A 190 7.09 17.67 -1.42
N ALA A 191 6.01 18.00 -2.14
CA ALA A 191 4.79 18.54 -1.56
C ALA A 191 4.08 17.55 -0.61
N VAL A 192 4.00 16.27 -0.98
CA VAL A 192 3.38 15.24 -0.12
C VAL A 192 4.28 14.90 1.07
N SER A 193 5.59 14.88 0.89
CA SER A 193 6.55 14.72 1.98
C SER A 193 6.39 15.81 3.03
N GLU A 194 6.28 17.08 2.61
CA GLU A 194 6.02 18.21 3.52
C GLU A 194 4.66 18.05 4.23
N LEU A 195 3.59 17.77 3.48
CA LEU A 195 2.26 17.52 4.07
C LEU A 195 2.29 16.40 5.12
N GLY A 196 2.94 15.29 4.80
CA GLY A 196 3.00 14.12 5.67
C GLY A 196 3.80 14.37 6.94
N LYS A 197 4.98 14.99 6.83
CA LYS A 197 5.88 15.25 7.97
C LYS A 197 5.37 16.39 8.84
N GLU A 198 5.07 17.54 8.25
CA GLU A 198 4.77 18.76 8.99
C GLU A 198 3.32 18.82 9.48
N THR A 199 2.39 18.15 8.80
CA THR A 199 0.95 18.24 9.12
C THR A 199 0.36 16.93 9.59
N LEU A 200 0.39 15.88 8.75
CA LEU A 200 -0.31 14.63 9.05
C LEU A 200 0.30 13.89 10.24
N SER A 201 1.63 13.92 10.40
CA SER A 201 2.28 13.24 11.52
C SER A 201 1.84 13.81 12.87
N GLY A 202 1.87 15.14 13.03
CA GLY A 202 1.39 15.79 14.25
C GLY A 202 -0.10 15.54 14.51
N LEU A 203 -0.93 15.55 13.47
CA LEU A 203 -2.36 15.26 13.56
C LEU A 203 -2.65 13.82 14.01
N LEU A 204 -1.96 12.83 13.43
CA LEU A 204 -2.09 11.43 13.80
C LEU A 204 -1.62 11.21 15.25
N SER A 205 -0.54 11.90 15.66
CA SER A 205 -0.05 11.89 17.06
C SER A 205 -1.12 12.40 18.04
N GLU A 206 -1.73 13.56 17.77
CA GLU A 206 -2.84 14.08 18.59
C GLU A 206 -4.09 13.20 18.53
N ALA A 207 -4.39 12.63 17.37
CA ALA A 207 -5.52 11.74 17.18
C ALA A 207 -5.36 10.43 17.98
N MET A 208 -4.14 9.96 18.23
CA MET A 208 -3.89 8.85 19.16
C MET A 208 -4.19 9.23 20.62
N GLY A 209 -4.18 10.52 20.96
CA GLY A 209 -4.39 11.01 22.32
C GLY A 209 -3.11 11.44 23.03
N VAL A 210 -2.00 11.56 22.29
CA VAL A 210 -0.71 12.05 22.81
C VAL A 210 -0.39 13.44 22.23
N GLY A 211 0.69 14.09 22.69
CA GLY A 211 1.09 15.39 22.15
C GLY A 211 1.51 15.32 20.66
N ALA A 212 1.39 16.45 19.94
CA ALA A 212 1.70 16.52 18.51
C ALA A 212 3.11 16.05 18.13
N GLY A 213 4.12 16.40 18.95
CA GLY A 213 5.51 15.99 18.74
C GLY A 213 5.87 14.61 19.27
N ARG A 214 4.90 13.84 19.81
CA ARG A 214 5.21 12.57 20.47
C ARG A 214 5.61 11.49 19.47
N MET A 215 4.91 11.39 18.35
CA MET A 215 5.26 10.46 17.28
C MET A 215 6.60 10.83 16.63
N GLU A 216 6.85 12.13 16.41
CA GLU A 216 8.15 12.64 15.95
C GLU A 216 9.29 12.16 16.86
N SER A 217 9.13 12.34 18.17
CA SER A 217 10.12 11.89 19.16
C SER A 217 10.28 10.38 19.25
N ALA A 218 9.26 9.61 18.86
CA ALA A 218 9.25 8.15 18.97
C ALA A 218 9.96 7.47 17.78
N VAL A 219 9.65 7.94 16.57
CA VAL A 219 10.02 7.24 15.34
C VAL A 219 10.50 8.17 14.23
N ALA A 220 10.48 9.50 14.43
CA ALA A 220 10.86 10.52 13.45
C ALA A 220 10.33 10.21 12.04
N PRO A 221 9.00 10.28 11.81
CA PRO A 221 8.39 9.95 10.52
C PRO A 221 9.13 10.57 9.33
N GLU A 222 9.55 9.73 8.39
CA GLU A 222 10.29 10.16 7.21
C GLU A 222 9.70 9.54 5.94
N THR A 223 9.82 10.26 4.84
CA THR A 223 9.43 9.74 3.52
C THR A 223 10.42 8.66 3.09
N ALA A 224 9.93 7.45 2.88
CA ALA A 224 10.79 6.31 2.53
C ALA A 224 10.85 6.05 1.03
N LEU A 225 9.69 5.97 0.38
CA LEU A 225 9.58 5.68 -1.04
C LEU A 225 8.29 6.25 -1.64
N MET A 226 8.33 6.45 -2.95
CA MET A 226 7.18 6.73 -3.79
C MET A 226 6.97 5.56 -4.76
N ALA A 227 5.78 4.95 -4.72
CA ALA A 227 5.38 3.88 -5.63
C ALA A 227 4.42 4.42 -6.69
N CYS A 228 4.81 4.28 -7.94
CA CYS A 228 4.08 4.69 -9.13
C CYS A 228 3.57 3.41 -9.81
N HIS A 229 2.30 3.11 -9.64
CA HIS A 229 1.69 1.89 -10.16
C HIS A 229 0.91 2.16 -11.45
N TYR A 230 1.07 1.27 -12.41
CA TYR A 230 0.34 1.30 -13.68
C TYR A 230 -0.36 -0.04 -13.92
N TYR A 231 -1.69 -0.02 -13.88
CA TYR A 231 -2.52 -1.21 -14.02
C TYR A 231 -3.13 -1.21 -15.41
N LEU A 232 -2.79 -2.23 -16.19
CA LEU A 232 -3.09 -2.26 -17.61
C LEU A 232 -4.52 -2.79 -17.85
N PRO A 233 -5.16 -2.44 -18.98
CA PRO A 233 -6.41 -3.04 -19.38
C PRO A 233 -6.24 -4.56 -19.52
N CYS A 234 -7.29 -5.31 -19.19
CA CYS A 234 -7.26 -6.77 -19.27
C CYS A 234 -8.52 -7.27 -20.00
N PRO A 235 -8.41 -8.20 -20.97
CA PRO A 235 -9.59 -8.81 -21.59
C PRO A 235 -10.43 -9.64 -20.62
N GLU A 236 -9.80 -10.15 -19.55
CA GLU A 236 -10.45 -10.97 -18.52
C GLU A 236 -10.19 -10.42 -17.10
N PRO A 237 -10.68 -9.21 -16.76
CA PRO A 237 -10.31 -8.52 -15.51
C PRO A 237 -10.62 -9.34 -14.24
N ALA A 238 -11.66 -10.17 -14.27
CA ALA A 238 -12.07 -11.01 -13.15
C ALA A 238 -11.11 -12.17 -12.83
N ARG A 239 -10.12 -12.44 -13.71
CA ARG A 239 -9.15 -13.55 -13.56
C ARG A 239 -7.77 -13.09 -13.10
N VAL A 240 -7.56 -11.78 -13.03
CA VAL A 240 -6.28 -11.17 -12.66
C VAL A 240 -6.45 -10.21 -11.50
N VAL A 241 -5.36 -9.89 -10.81
CA VAL A 241 -5.33 -8.94 -9.70
C VAL A 241 -4.31 -7.86 -9.96
N GLY A 242 -4.62 -6.62 -9.59
CA GLY A 242 -3.64 -5.54 -9.61
C GLY A 242 -2.72 -5.58 -8.39
N SER A 243 -3.29 -5.85 -7.21
CA SER A 243 -2.54 -6.10 -5.98
C SER A 243 -3.32 -7.11 -5.15
N LEU A 244 -2.64 -8.12 -4.58
CA LEU A 244 -3.28 -9.00 -3.60
C LEU A 244 -3.67 -8.23 -2.33
N ASN A 245 -4.53 -8.84 -1.53
CA ASN A 245 -4.94 -8.29 -0.25
C ASN A 245 -3.74 -8.15 0.70
N HIS A 246 -3.52 -6.94 1.21
CA HIS A 246 -2.43 -6.65 2.13
C HIS A 246 -2.75 -5.48 3.04
N THR A 247 -2.01 -5.37 4.13
CA THR A 247 -1.87 -4.13 4.90
C THR A 247 -0.59 -3.42 4.49
N ASP A 248 -0.55 -2.10 4.69
CA ASP A 248 0.68 -1.34 4.56
C ASP A 248 1.51 -1.46 5.83
N ALA A 249 2.82 -1.65 5.65
CA ALA A 249 3.66 -2.09 6.76
C ALA A 249 4.04 -0.98 7.75
N TRP A 250 4.09 0.27 7.30
CA TRP A 250 4.79 1.34 8.03
C TRP A 250 3.84 2.28 8.76
N LEU A 251 4.09 3.59 8.76
CA LEU A 251 3.30 4.53 9.55
C LEU A 251 1.97 4.84 8.84
N PHE A 252 2.06 5.41 7.65
CA PHE A 252 0.91 5.71 6.81
C PHE A 252 1.38 5.92 5.37
N ALA A 253 0.44 5.90 4.44
CA ALA A 253 0.67 6.27 3.05
C ALA A 253 -0.28 7.38 2.62
N VAL A 254 0.15 8.18 1.65
CA VAL A 254 -0.66 9.20 0.97
C VAL A 254 -0.73 8.85 -0.51
N LEU A 255 -1.94 8.68 -1.02
CA LEU A 255 -2.23 8.17 -2.37
C LEU A 255 -2.99 9.20 -3.20
N ALA A 256 -2.52 9.40 -4.43
CA ALA A 256 -3.29 9.96 -5.54
C ALA A 256 -3.57 8.87 -6.58
N GLN A 257 -4.76 8.89 -7.17
CA GLN A 257 -5.21 7.94 -8.19
C GLN A 257 -6.05 8.64 -9.26
N ASP A 258 -6.24 8.00 -10.40
CA ASP A 258 -7.14 8.47 -11.46
C ASP A 258 -8.60 8.01 -11.27
N GLU A 259 -9.47 8.37 -12.23
CA GLU A 259 -10.91 8.07 -12.19
C GLU A 259 -11.23 6.58 -12.46
N VAL A 260 -10.27 5.76 -12.92
CA VAL A 260 -10.52 4.35 -13.25
C VAL A 260 -10.82 3.54 -11.98
N GLY A 261 -10.22 3.93 -10.85
CA GLY A 261 -10.50 3.34 -9.53
C GLY A 261 -10.01 1.89 -9.41
N GLY A 262 -10.70 1.06 -8.63
CA GLY A 262 -10.33 -0.35 -8.41
C GLY A 262 -9.59 -0.64 -7.10
N LEU A 263 -9.23 0.37 -6.33
CA LEU A 263 -8.81 0.19 -4.93
C LEU A 263 -10.02 -0.25 -4.10
N MET A 264 -9.83 -1.33 -3.32
CA MET A 264 -10.83 -1.88 -2.43
C MET A 264 -10.27 -1.95 -1.01
N ALA A 265 -11.04 -1.58 0.00
CA ALA A 265 -10.67 -1.68 1.42
C ALA A 265 -11.64 -2.60 2.18
N ARG A 266 -11.14 -3.39 3.13
CA ARG A 266 -11.95 -4.28 3.98
C ARG A 266 -12.28 -3.60 5.31
N VAL A 267 -13.45 -2.99 5.39
CA VAL A 267 -13.89 -2.19 6.54
C VAL A 267 -14.97 -2.92 7.34
N ALA A 268 -15.15 -2.52 8.61
CA ALA A 268 -16.25 -3.02 9.42
C ALA A 268 -17.61 -2.59 8.82
N ALA A 269 -18.56 -3.52 8.73
CA ALA A 269 -19.88 -3.28 8.15
C ALA A 269 -20.73 -2.33 9.00
N VAL A 270 -20.50 -2.35 10.31
CA VAL A 270 -21.09 -1.42 11.28
C VAL A 270 -19.94 -0.81 12.08
N VAL A 271 -19.88 0.52 12.12
CA VAL A 271 -18.92 1.23 13.00
C VAL A 271 -19.40 1.05 14.44
N PRO A 272 -18.64 0.39 15.34
CA PRO A 272 -19.04 0.28 16.74
C PRO A 272 -19.11 1.69 17.35
N THR A 273 -20.21 2.02 18.02
CA THR A 273 -20.41 3.32 18.69
C THR A 273 -19.70 3.40 20.05
N GLY A 274 -18.75 2.49 20.33
CA GLY A 274 -18.04 2.36 21.61
C GLY A 274 -16.54 2.62 21.49
N ALA A 275 -15.94 3.15 22.55
CA ALA A 275 -14.50 3.39 22.63
C ALA A 275 -13.75 2.07 22.86
N GLY A 276 -13.30 1.44 21.77
CA GLY A 276 -12.40 0.29 21.82
C GLY A 276 -12.37 -0.46 20.50
N ALA A 277 -11.22 -0.49 19.84
CA ALA A 277 -10.94 -1.51 18.83
C ALA A 277 -10.56 -2.79 19.57
N GLY A 278 -11.52 -3.69 19.76
CA GLY A 278 -11.27 -5.05 20.22
C GLY A 278 -10.49 -5.86 19.17
N ASP A 279 -10.09 -7.08 19.55
CA ASP A 279 -9.42 -8.05 18.67
C ASP A 279 -10.26 -8.36 17.42
N GLU A 280 -9.68 -8.98 16.37
CA GLU A 280 -10.39 -9.29 15.11
C GLU A 280 -11.76 -9.98 15.29
N GLU A 281 -11.93 -10.76 16.37
CA GLU A 281 -13.19 -11.43 16.72
C GLU A 281 -14.30 -10.47 17.22
N ASP A 282 -13.95 -9.27 17.69
CA ASP A 282 -14.87 -8.26 18.23
C ASP A 282 -15.31 -7.23 17.16
N GLN A 283 -14.88 -7.41 15.90
CA GLN A 283 -14.97 -6.39 14.84
C GLN A 283 -16.26 -6.40 14.02
N GLY A 284 -17.21 -7.26 14.35
CA GLY A 284 -18.46 -7.42 13.60
C GLY A 284 -18.25 -7.90 12.16
N GLU A 285 -19.32 -7.94 11.39
CA GLU A 285 -19.28 -8.34 9.98
C GLU A 285 -18.36 -7.39 9.19
N GLN A 286 -17.46 -7.94 8.35
CA GLN A 286 -16.56 -7.16 7.51
C GLN A 286 -17.10 -7.07 6.09
N GLN A 287 -16.92 -5.93 5.42
CA GLN A 287 -17.30 -5.74 4.03
C GLN A 287 -16.16 -5.13 3.21
N TRP A 288 -16.11 -5.48 1.93
CA TRP A 288 -15.21 -4.85 0.96
C TRP A 288 -15.91 -3.65 0.32
N VAL A 289 -15.27 -2.49 0.42
CA VAL A 289 -15.81 -1.22 -0.10
C VAL A 289 -14.85 -0.66 -1.14
N GLU A 290 -15.42 -0.05 -2.16
CA GLU A 290 -14.65 0.61 -3.19
C GLU A 290 -14.15 1.98 -2.68
N VAL A 291 -12.92 2.34 -3.04
CA VAL A 291 -12.28 3.60 -2.65
C VAL A 291 -12.06 4.44 -3.91
N PRO A 292 -13.09 5.18 -4.38
CA PRO A 292 -13.01 5.93 -5.63
C PRO A 292 -12.03 7.11 -5.54
N LYS A 293 -11.78 7.78 -6.65
CA LYS A 293 -11.15 9.10 -6.58
C LYS A 293 -12.16 10.12 -6.06
N VAL A 294 -11.71 11.06 -5.24
CA VAL A 294 -12.48 12.24 -4.83
C VAL A 294 -11.73 13.47 -5.31
N ALA A 295 -12.42 14.37 -6.03
CA ALA A 295 -11.80 15.56 -6.59
C ALA A 295 -11.26 16.48 -5.49
N GLY A 296 -10.04 17.01 -5.65
CA GLY A 296 -9.40 17.88 -4.66
C GLY A 296 -9.02 17.18 -3.35
N ALA A 297 -8.93 15.85 -3.35
CA ALA A 297 -8.60 15.07 -2.17
C ALA A 297 -7.44 14.11 -2.40
N LEU A 298 -6.67 13.89 -1.34
CA LEU A 298 -5.67 12.82 -1.24
C LEU A 298 -6.18 11.76 -0.28
N LEU A 299 -5.91 10.49 -0.58
CA LEU A 299 -6.28 9.40 0.30
C LEU A 299 -5.12 9.11 1.28
N VAL A 300 -5.43 9.01 2.56
CA VAL A 300 -4.49 8.59 3.60
C VAL A 300 -4.94 7.24 4.14
N ASN A 301 -3.99 6.33 4.32
CA ASN A 301 -4.25 5.08 5.02
C ASN A 301 -3.18 4.79 6.07
N VAL A 302 -3.64 4.24 7.20
CA VAL A 302 -2.81 3.84 8.33
C VAL A 302 -2.11 2.52 8.02
N GLY A 303 -0.83 2.45 8.38
CA GLY A 303 -0.04 1.23 8.30
C GLY A 303 0.15 0.52 9.65
N ASP A 304 0.74 -0.66 9.57
CA ASP A 304 0.88 -1.60 10.68
C ASP A 304 1.76 -1.07 11.82
N VAL A 305 2.86 -0.35 11.52
CA VAL A 305 3.68 0.26 12.57
C VAL A 305 2.90 1.33 13.33
N LEU A 306 2.08 2.14 12.66
CA LEU A 306 1.25 3.14 13.36
C LEU A 306 0.13 2.48 14.18
N LYS A 307 -0.45 1.38 13.69
CA LYS A 307 -1.37 0.53 14.48
C LYS A 307 -0.68 0.04 15.76
N VAL A 308 0.56 -0.43 15.69
CA VAL A 308 1.36 -0.85 16.86
C VAL A 308 1.61 0.32 17.81
N LEU A 309 2.09 1.47 17.31
CA LEU A 309 2.33 2.67 18.14
C LEU A 309 1.07 3.07 18.91
N SER A 310 -0.09 3.00 18.25
CA SER A 310 -1.39 3.31 18.84
C SER A 310 -1.95 2.25 19.79
N ASN A 311 -1.24 1.13 19.99
CA ASN A 311 -1.67 -0.02 20.78
C ASN A 311 -3.04 -0.58 20.32
N ASP A 312 -3.21 -0.84 19.02
CA ASP A 312 -4.49 -1.18 18.36
C ASP A 312 -5.53 -0.06 18.32
N GLY A 313 -5.22 1.15 18.79
CA GLY A 313 -6.12 2.30 18.71
C GLY A 313 -6.53 2.64 17.28
N PHE A 314 -5.59 2.62 16.33
CA PHE A 314 -5.86 2.84 14.91
C PHE A 314 -5.92 1.53 14.12
N ARG A 315 -6.62 1.56 12.97
CA ARG A 315 -6.78 0.40 12.10
C ARG A 315 -5.84 0.47 10.90
N SER A 316 -4.94 -0.49 10.80
CA SER A 316 -4.31 -0.85 9.52
C SER A 316 -5.20 -1.87 8.83
N VAL A 317 -5.63 -1.57 7.60
CA VAL A 317 -6.75 -2.28 6.95
C VAL A 317 -6.30 -3.02 5.71
N LEU A 318 -6.78 -4.26 5.56
CA LEU A 318 -6.58 -5.02 4.33
C LEU A 318 -7.19 -4.28 3.15
N HIS A 319 -6.40 -4.14 2.11
CA HIS A 319 -6.82 -3.55 0.85
C HIS A 319 -6.23 -4.32 -0.34
N GLU A 320 -6.94 -4.29 -1.46
CA GLU A 320 -6.55 -4.93 -2.72
C GLU A 320 -6.77 -3.94 -3.87
N VAL A 321 -6.16 -4.20 -5.02
CA VAL A 321 -6.47 -3.44 -6.25
C VAL A 321 -6.96 -4.41 -7.32
N ARG A 322 -8.19 -4.17 -7.79
CA ARG A 322 -8.83 -4.93 -8.87
C ARG A 322 -8.59 -4.26 -10.21
N ILE A 323 -8.44 -5.08 -11.26
CA ILE A 323 -8.51 -4.57 -12.63
C ILE A 323 -9.99 -4.38 -12.97
N LYS A 324 -10.38 -3.14 -13.29
CA LYS A 324 -11.77 -2.80 -13.60
C LYS A 324 -12.05 -2.65 -15.10
N SER A 325 -11.07 -2.23 -15.88
CA SER A 325 -11.27 -1.83 -17.25
C SER A 325 -10.66 -2.79 -18.26
N ARG A 326 -11.35 -2.94 -19.39
CA ARG A 326 -10.86 -3.65 -20.59
C ARG A 326 -10.19 -2.72 -21.60
N GLU A 327 -10.33 -1.40 -21.40
CA GLU A 327 -9.94 -0.39 -22.39
C GLU A 327 -9.00 0.67 -21.81
N GLU A 328 -9.15 1.02 -20.53
CA GLU A 328 -8.45 2.12 -19.88
C GLU A 328 -7.46 1.61 -18.83
N ALA A 329 -6.20 2.07 -18.90
CA ALA A 329 -5.22 1.78 -17.87
C ALA A 329 -5.40 2.73 -16.68
N ARG A 330 -5.22 2.21 -15.46
CA ARG A 330 -5.24 2.98 -14.21
C ARG A 330 -3.82 3.38 -13.80
N ALA A 331 -3.62 4.63 -13.41
CA ALA A 331 -2.40 5.12 -12.79
C ALA A 331 -2.66 5.56 -11.34
N SER A 332 -1.69 5.29 -10.45
CA SER A 332 -1.70 5.81 -9.09
C SER A 332 -0.30 6.05 -8.55
N VAL A 333 -0.15 7.05 -7.67
CA VAL A 333 1.11 7.38 -7.00
C VAL A 333 0.91 7.43 -5.49
N ALA A 334 1.64 6.58 -4.77
CA ALA A 334 1.61 6.48 -3.31
C ALA A 334 2.94 6.89 -2.71
N VAL A 335 2.94 7.74 -1.68
CA VAL A 335 4.12 8.13 -0.90
C VAL A 335 3.99 7.51 0.49
N PHE A 336 5.00 6.74 0.90
CA PHE A 336 4.99 5.98 2.15
C PHE A 336 5.89 6.62 3.20
N PHE A 337 5.36 6.68 4.43
CA PHE A 337 6.05 7.23 5.60
C PHE A 337 6.46 6.11 6.54
N ASN A 338 7.74 6.11 6.90
CA ASN A 338 8.37 5.10 7.75
C ASN A 338 8.95 5.73 9.01
N PRO A 339 9.35 4.93 10.00
CA PRO A 339 10.32 5.38 10.99
C PRO A 339 11.59 5.90 10.29
N GLY A 340 12.01 7.13 10.61
CA GLY A 340 13.17 7.77 9.97
C GLY A 340 14.51 7.26 10.47
N ASP A 341 14.55 6.66 11.67
CA ASP A 341 15.71 5.96 12.18
C ASP A 341 15.56 4.43 11.98
N SER A 342 16.47 3.85 11.20
CA SER A 342 16.55 2.40 11.00
C SER A 342 16.89 1.61 12.27
N ALA A 343 17.41 2.27 13.31
CA ALA A 343 17.66 1.71 14.63
C ALA A 343 16.49 1.94 15.60
N ALA A 344 15.40 2.60 15.18
CA ALA A 344 14.26 2.87 16.02
C ALA A 344 13.67 1.58 16.60
N VAL A 345 13.32 1.65 17.88
CA VAL A 345 12.57 0.61 18.59
C VAL A 345 11.09 1.00 18.55
N VAL A 346 10.31 0.24 17.80
CA VAL A 346 8.88 0.40 17.63
C VAL A 346 8.15 -0.43 18.67
N GLY A 347 7.14 0.16 19.31
CA GLY A 347 6.23 -0.53 20.23
C GLY A 347 5.09 0.41 20.65
N PRO A 348 4.10 -0.09 21.39
CA PRO A 348 3.02 0.75 21.91
C PRO A 348 3.56 1.95 22.68
N LEU A 349 3.03 3.14 22.39
CA LEU A 349 3.37 4.32 23.18
C LEU A 349 2.91 4.10 24.63
N PRO A 350 3.78 4.29 25.64
CA PRO A 350 3.43 4.02 27.04
C PRO A 350 2.17 4.75 27.50
N GLU A 351 1.94 5.97 26.99
CA GLU A 351 0.78 6.80 27.30
C GLU A 351 -0.56 6.19 26.83
N LEU A 352 -0.51 5.24 25.89
CA LEU A 352 -1.67 4.59 25.28
C LEU A 352 -1.94 3.20 25.87
N VAL A 353 -1.14 2.76 26.84
CA VAL A 353 -1.38 1.56 27.64
C VAL A 353 -2.10 2.00 28.91
N LYS A 354 -3.37 1.60 29.10
CA LYS A 354 -4.12 2.05 30.28
C LYS A 354 -3.54 1.47 31.56
N ALA A 355 -3.74 2.17 32.68
CA ALA A 355 -3.33 1.68 33.99
C ALA A 355 -3.97 0.32 34.30
N GLY A 356 -3.13 -0.69 34.57
CA GLY A 356 -3.54 -2.07 34.81
C GLY A 356 -3.76 -2.93 33.56
N GLU A 357 -3.63 -2.35 32.35
CA GLU A 357 -3.61 -3.10 31.09
C GLU A 357 -2.17 -3.42 30.69
N THR A 358 -1.99 -4.45 29.86
CA THR A 358 -0.70 -4.80 29.28
C THR A 358 -0.65 -4.36 27.83
N ALA A 359 0.51 -3.90 27.38
CA ALA A 359 0.76 -3.60 25.98
C ALA A 359 0.36 -4.80 25.09
N ARG A 360 -0.37 -4.55 24.01
CA ARG A 360 -0.83 -5.60 23.07
C ARG A 360 0.31 -6.14 22.22
N TYR A 361 1.35 -5.34 22.04
CA TYR A 361 2.54 -5.65 21.27
C TYR A 361 3.79 -5.51 22.13
N ARG A 362 4.76 -6.40 21.96
CA ARG A 362 6.12 -6.18 22.44
C ARG A 362 6.84 -5.17 21.54
N SER A 363 7.87 -4.52 22.07
CA SER A 363 8.74 -3.68 21.25
C SER A 363 9.62 -4.52 20.32
N PHE A 364 9.95 -3.95 19.16
CA PHE A 364 10.82 -4.55 18.15
C PHE A 364 11.58 -3.48 17.36
N THR A 365 12.70 -3.87 16.78
CA THR A 365 13.48 -3.01 15.87
C THR A 365 12.93 -3.03 14.45
N VAL A 366 13.21 -1.98 13.67
CA VAL A 366 12.90 -1.95 12.23
C VAL A 366 13.53 -3.15 11.49
N ALA A 367 14.72 -3.58 11.89
CA ALA A 367 15.40 -4.75 11.34
C ALA A 367 14.65 -6.06 11.61
N GLU A 368 14.17 -6.29 12.83
CA GLU A 368 13.32 -7.45 13.16
C GLU A 368 12.04 -7.46 12.34
N PHE A 369 11.40 -6.29 12.19
CA PHE A 369 10.17 -6.16 11.40
C PHE A 369 10.40 -6.50 9.93
N MET A 370 11.49 -5.99 9.34
CA MET A 370 11.86 -6.31 7.95
C MET A 370 12.18 -7.79 7.76
N ALA A 371 12.84 -8.43 8.73
CA ALA A 371 13.09 -9.87 8.70
C ALA A 371 11.78 -10.66 8.72
N ALA A 372 10.82 -10.28 9.58
CA ALA A 372 9.50 -10.90 9.64
C ALA A 372 8.72 -10.74 8.32
N ARG A 373 8.79 -9.56 7.67
CA ARG A 373 8.19 -9.33 6.35
C ARG A 373 8.76 -10.24 5.27
N LYS A 374 10.09 -10.36 5.23
CA LYS A 374 10.79 -11.24 4.27
C LYS A 374 10.44 -12.71 4.47
N GLU A 375 10.27 -13.13 5.72
CA GLU A 375 9.88 -14.49 6.08
C GLU A 375 8.42 -14.77 5.69
N LEU A 376 7.50 -13.86 6.01
CA LEU A 376 6.06 -14.09 5.89
C LEU A 376 5.45 -13.72 4.53
N GLY A 377 6.14 -12.99 3.66
CA GLY A 377 5.62 -12.62 2.34
C GLY A 377 4.63 -11.44 2.35
N HIS A 378 4.16 -11.04 1.17
CA HIS A 378 3.19 -9.95 0.99
C HIS A 378 1.80 -10.37 1.50
N GLY A 379 1.09 -9.48 2.19
CA GLY A 379 -0.21 -9.79 2.80
C GLY A 379 -0.16 -10.68 4.05
N GLY A 380 1.04 -10.99 4.57
CA GLY A 380 1.17 -11.64 5.88
C GLY A 380 0.77 -10.69 7.01
N ALA A 381 0.16 -11.22 8.07
CA ALA A 381 -0.14 -10.46 9.29
C ALA A 381 1.15 -10.20 10.10
N TRP A 382 2.05 -9.37 9.58
CA TRP A 382 3.44 -9.23 10.07
C TRP A 382 3.50 -8.80 11.53
N VAL A 383 2.65 -7.86 11.92
CA VAL A 383 2.61 -7.33 13.28
C VAL A 383 2.09 -8.33 14.31
N GLU A 384 1.36 -9.36 13.91
CA GLU A 384 0.86 -10.38 14.83
C GLU A 384 1.99 -11.20 15.45
N ARG A 385 3.16 -11.30 14.78
CA ARG A 385 4.38 -11.90 15.35
C ARG A 385 4.91 -11.14 16.57
N PHE A 386 4.53 -9.88 16.69
CA PHE A 386 4.97 -8.99 17.76
C PHE A 386 3.89 -8.78 18.83
N ARG A 387 2.77 -9.51 18.80
CA ARG A 387 1.84 -9.52 19.93
C ARG A 387 2.56 -9.98 21.20
N ALA A 388 2.31 -9.30 22.31
CA ALA A 388 2.90 -9.67 23.59
C ALA A 388 2.30 -11.01 24.06
N CYS A 389 3.16 -11.98 24.38
CA CYS A 389 2.73 -13.21 25.06
C CYS A 389 2.26 -12.89 26.49
N GLU A 390 1.36 -13.72 27.06
CA GLU A 390 0.94 -13.54 28.45
C GLU A 390 2.09 -13.56 29.46
N GLN A 391 3.22 -14.19 29.12
CA GLN A 391 4.41 -14.30 29.96
C GLN A 391 5.40 -13.11 29.79
N GLU A 392 5.22 -12.26 28.78
CA GLU A 392 6.03 -11.04 28.55
C GLU A 392 5.33 -9.77 29.02
N LYS A 393 4.16 -9.92 29.67
CA LYS A 393 3.41 -8.86 30.35
C LYS A 393 4.27 -8.28 31.49
N GLN A 394 5.21 -7.39 31.17
CA GLN A 394 5.93 -6.63 32.17
C GLN A 394 4.98 -5.58 32.76
N PRO A 395 4.78 -5.54 34.09
CA PRO A 395 4.16 -4.38 34.71
C PRO A 395 5.08 -3.17 34.48
N LEU A 396 4.58 -2.17 33.76
CA LEU A 396 5.19 -0.84 33.76
C LEU A 396 5.02 -0.28 35.18
N ILE A 397 6.13 -0.07 35.88
CA ILE A 397 6.18 0.49 37.25
C ILE A 397 5.89 1.98 37.20
#